data_AF-A0A484ZJX5-F1
#
_entry.id   AF-A0A484ZJX5-F1
#
_cell.length_a   1.000
_cell.length_b   1.000
_cell.length_c   1.000
_cell.angle_alpha   90.00
_cell.angle_beta   90.00
_cell.angle_gamma   90.00
#
_symmetry.space_group_name_H-M   'P 1'
#
loop_
_entity.id
_entity.type
_entity.pdbx_description
1 polymer ?
#
loop_
_entity_poly.entity_id
_entity_poly.type
_entity_poly.pdbx_seq_one_letter_code
_entity_poly.pdbx_strand_id
1 'polypeptide(L)'
;MVFIGTAILYIGWFGFNAGSASSANEIAALAFVNTVVATAGAVLSWVFAEWMVRGKPSLLGACSGCIAGLVAITPAAGSVGIGGALILGLVAGIAGLWAWLCLSLG
;
A
#
# COMPACT_ATOMS: atom_id res chain seq x y z
N MET A 1 7.97 14.72 9.81
CA MET A 1 8.66 13.41 9.86
C MET A 1 7.89 12.24 9.27
N VAL A 2 6.56 12.14 9.41
CA VAL A 2 5.77 10.99 8.91
C VAL A 2 6.07 10.65 7.45
N PHE A 3 5.99 11.61 6.53
CA PHE A 3 6.26 11.37 5.11
C PHE A 3 7.65 10.78 4.84
N ILE A 4 8.70 11.31 5.50
CA ILE A 4 10.06 10.79 5.35
C ILE A 4 10.13 9.34 5.87
N GLY A 5 9.51 9.07 7.02
CA GLY A 5 9.41 7.71 7.55
C GLY A 5 8.69 6.76 6.60
N THR A 6 7.55 7.18 6.04
CA THR A 6 6.81 6.41 5.02
C THR A 6 7.63 6.20 3.76
N ALA A 7 8.41 7.18 3.30
CA ALA A 7 9.29 7.04 2.14
C ALA A 7 10.41 6.03 2.40
N ILE A 8 11.05 6.08 3.57
CA ILE A 8 12.05 5.09 3.99
C ILE A 8 11.43 3.69 4.03
N LEU A 9 10.24 3.55 4.62
CA LEU A 9 9.52 2.28 4.68
C LEU A 9 9.19 1.77 3.28
N TYR A 10 8.67 2.61 2.39
CA TYR A 10 8.35 2.24 1.01
C TYR A 10 9.57 1.71 0.26
N ILE A 11 10.69 2.43 0.31
CA ILE A 11 11.92 1.99 -0.35
C ILE A 11 12.46 0.71 0.28
N GLY A 12 12.46 0.60 1.61
CA GLY A 12 12.86 -0.61 2.32
C GLY A 12 11.97 -1.82 2.02
N TRP A 13 10.69 -1.59 1.73
CA TRP A 13 9.73 -2.68 1.47
C TRP A 13 9.99 -3.42 0.16
N PHE A 14 10.69 -2.81 -0.80
CA PHE A 14 11.15 -3.54 -1.99
C PHE A 14 12.14 -4.64 -1.60
N GLY A 15 13.07 -4.35 -0.70
CA GLY A 15 13.98 -5.36 -0.15
C GLY A 15 13.24 -6.43 0.63
N PHE A 16 12.19 -6.05 1.38
CA PHE A 16 11.34 -6.98 2.11
C PHE A 16 10.57 -7.93 1.18
N ASN A 17 9.87 -7.41 0.18
CA ASN A 17 9.03 -8.22 -0.72
C ASN A 17 9.83 -8.92 -1.82
N ALA A 18 10.63 -8.18 -2.60
CA ALA A 18 11.40 -8.78 -3.71
C ALA A 18 12.55 -9.64 -3.19
N GLY A 19 13.19 -9.23 -2.08
CA GLY A 19 14.25 -10.02 -1.44
C GLY A 19 13.76 -11.35 -0.86
N SER A 20 12.47 -11.49 -0.56
CA SER A 20 11.89 -12.77 -0.12
C SER A 20 11.99 -13.88 -1.16
N ALA A 21 12.24 -13.55 -2.44
CA ALA A 21 12.55 -14.53 -3.49
C ALA A 21 13.97 -15.13 -3.38
N SER A 22 14.83 -14.57 -2.52
CA SER A 22 16.21 -15.03 -2.24
C SER A 22 17.14 -15.15 -3.45
N SER A 23 16.72 -14.61 -4.60
CA SER A 23 17.47 -14.59 -5.85
C SER A 23 16.91 -13.50 -6.77
N ALA A 24 17.73 -13.00 -7.70
CA ALA A 24 17.29 -12.03 -8.71
C ALA A 24 16.66 -12.77 -9.89
N ASN A 25 15.38 -13.14 -9.74
CA ASN A 25 14.62 -13.91 -10.72
C ASN A 25 13.25 -13.26 -11.02
N GLU A 26 12.43 -13.94 -11.82
CA GLU A 26 11.10 -13.49 -12.22
C GLU A 26 10.13 -13.31 -11.04
N ILE A 27 10.27 -14.09 -9.96
CA ILE A 27 9.45 -13.94 -8.75
C ILE A 27 9.82 -12.65 -8.02
N ALA A 28 11.13 -12.34 -7.91
CA ALA A 28 11.59 -11.07 -7.35
C ALA A 28 11.10 -9.87 -8.16
N ALA A 29 11.17 -9.97 -9.50
CA ALA A 29 10.67 -8.94 -10.40
C ALA A 29 9.15 -8.73 -10.26
N LEU A 30 8.39 -9.82 -10.19
CA LEU A 30 6.94 -9.77 -9.96
C LEU A 30 6.61 -9.12 -8.61
N ALA A 31 7.27 -9.55 -7.53
CA ALA A 31 7.10 -9.00 -6.20
C ALA A 31 7.44 -7.50 -6.13
N PHE A 32 8.48 -7.07 -6.85
CA PHE A 32 8.83 -5.67 -6.97
C PHE A 32 7.70 -4.86 -7.63
N VAL A 33 7.21 -5.30 -8.79
CA VAL A 33 6.12 -4.62 -9.52
C VAL A 33 4.82 -4.61 -8.72
N ASN A 34 4.47 -5.74 -8.10
CA ASN A 34 3.29 -5.83 -7.25
C ASN A 34 3.36 -4.89 -6.05
N THR A 35 4.55 -4.69 -5.47
CA THR A 35 4.78 -3.70 -4.41
C THR A 35 4.48 -2.29 -4.90
N VAL A 36 4.98 -1.89 -6.08
CA VAL A 36 4.65 -0.58 -6.68
C VAL A 36 3.14 -0.42 -6.86
N VAL A 37 2.51 -1.39 -7.51
CA VAL A 37 1.13 -1.29 -7.98
C VAL A 37 0.14 -1.32 -6.83
N ALA A 38 0.32 -2.21 -5.85
CA ALA A 38 -0.56 -2.28 -4.68
C ALA A 38 -0.44 -1.01 -3.82
N THR A 39 0.78 -0.51 -3.59
CA THR A 39 0.98 0.73 -2.84
C THR A 39 0.35 1.91 -3.55
N ALA A 40 0.55 2.06 -4.87
CA ALA A 40 -0.08 3.12 -5.64
C ALA A 40 -1.62 3.05 -5.58
N GLY A 41 -2.18 1.84 -5.75
CA GLY A 41 -3.62 1.60 -5.61
C GLY A 41 -4.15 2.02 -4.25
N ALA A 42 -3.49 1.63 -3.17
CA ALA A 42 -3.91 1.96 -1.81
C ALA A 42 -3.80 3.45 -1.47
N VAL A 43 -2.75 4.13 -1.94
CA VAL A 43 -2.62 5.60 -1.80
C VAL A 43 -3.77 6.29 -2.51
N LEU A 44 -4.04 5.93 -3.78
CA LEU A 44 -5.09 6.56 -4.57
C LEU A 44 -6.47 6.31 -3.97
N SER A 45 -6.78 5.08 -3.58
CA SER A 45 -8.09 4.76 -3.00
C SER A 45 -8.29 5.39 -1.64
N TRP A 46 -7.26 5.44 -0.79
CA TRP A 46 -7.33 6.15 0.49
C TRP A 46 -7.57 7.64 0.27
N VAL A 47 -6.75 8.29 -0.54
CA VAL A 47 -6.83 9.74 -0.79
C VAL A 47 -8.18 10.11 -1.39
N PHE A 48 -8.68 9.31 -2.33
CA PHE A 48 -10.00 9.52 -2.94
C PHE A 48 -11.14 9.32 -1.94
N ALA A 49 -11.12 8.24 -1.16
CA ALA A 49 -12.13 7.99 -0.13
C ALA A 49 -12.09 9.02 0.99
N GLU A 50 -10.91 9.45 1.42
CA GLU A 50 -10.72 10.52 2.40
C GLU A 50 -11.30 11.82 1.86
N TRP A 51 -11.06 12.14 0.59
CA TRP A 51 -11.65 13.32 -0.04
C TRP A 51 -13.18 13.26 -0.02
N MET A 52 -13.79 12.13 -0.40
CA MET A 52 -15.25 12.00 -0.37
C MET A 52 -15.84 12.15 1.04
N VAL A 53 -15.18 11.62 2.07
CA VAL A 53 -15.69 11.62 3.46
C VAL A 53 -15.38 12.94 4.18
N ARG A 54 -14.23 13.56 3.92
CA ARG A 54 -13.71 14.71 4.69
C ARG A 54 -13.63 16.00 3.89
N GLY A 55 -13.98 15.98 2.61
CA GLY A 55 -14.01 17.15 1.72
C GLY A 55 -12.64 17.59 1.18
N LYS A 56 -11.53 17.02 1.67
CA LYS A 56 -10.17 17.27 1.15
C LYS A 56 -9.22 16.12 1.46
N PRO A 57 -8.24 15.84 0.57
CA PRO A 57 -7.19 14.88 0.85
C PRO A 57 -6.16 15.43 1.85
N SER A 58 -5.43 14.54 2.52
CA SER A 58 -4.35 14.90 3.45
C SER A 58 -3.05 14.13 3.20
N LEU A 59 -1.91 14.74 3.58
CA LEU A 59 -0.61 14.07 3.49
C LEU A 59 -0.55 12.83 4.40
N LEU A 60 -1.15 12.92 5.59
CA LEU A 60 -1.21 11.79 6.52
C LEU A 60 -2.06 10.65 5.94
N GLY A 61 -3.17 10.97 5.27
CA GLY A 61 -4.00 9.99 4.56
C GLY A 61 -3.22 9.29 3.45
N ALA A 62 -2.52 10.05 2.59
CA ALA A 62 -1.66 9.47 1.56
C ALA A 62 -0.56 8.56 2.15
N CYS A 63 0.08 8.98 3.24
CA CYS A 63 1.07 8.15 3.93
C CYS A 63 0.46 6.87 4.53
N SER A 64 -0.75 6.97 5.08
CA SER A 64 -1.47 5.82 5.66
C SER A 64 -1.90 4.82 4.58
N GLY A 65 -2.39 5.32 3.43
CA GLY A 65 -2.68 4.51 2.25
C GLY A 65 -1.45 3.79 1.72
N CYS A 66 -0.28 4.45 1.72
CA CYS A 66 0.99 3.82 1.34
C CYS A 66 1.29 2.60 2.21
N ILE A 67 1.24 2.77 3.54
CA ILE A 67 1.49 1.66 4.48
C ILE A 67 0.41 0.57 4.35
N ALA A 68 -0.86 0.93 4.18
CA ALA A 68 -1.95 -0.04 4.01
C ALA A 68 -1.72 -0.95 2.79
N GLY A 69 -1.33 -0.37 1.65
CA GLY A 69 -1.02 -1.14 0.44
C GLY A 69 0.21 -2.05 0.61
N LEU A 70 1.27 -1.54 1.24
CA LEU A 70 2.48 -2.30 1.52
C LEU A 70 2.21 -3.52 2.42
N VAL A 71 1.44 -3.32 3.49
CA VAL A 71 1.03 -4.40 4.40
C VAL A 71 0.16 -5.42 3.67
N ALA A 72 -0.82 -4.97 2.88
CA ALA A 72 -1.76 -5.85 2.21
C ALA A 72 -1.11 -6.73 1.12
N ILE A 73 -0.14 -6.21 0.37
CA ILE A 73 0.52 -6.98 -0.71
C ILE A 73 1.58 -7.94 -0.18
N THR A 74 2.14 -7.68 1.00
CA THR A 74 3.23 -8.48 1.59
C THR A 74 3.04 -10.00 1.50
N PRO A 75 1.91 -10.60 1.95
CA PRO A 75 1.74 -12.05 1.89
C PRO A 75 1.56 -12.61 0.47
N ALA A 76 1.31 -11.74 -0.52
CA ALA A 76 0.93 -12.11 -1.87
C ALA A 76 1.91 -11.60 -2.95
N ALA A 77 2.99 -10.89 -2.55
CA ALA A 77 3.80 -10.10 -3.47
C ALA A 77 4.37 -10.94 -4.63
N GLY A 78 4.87 -12.14 -4.37
CA GLY A 78 5.43 -13.03 -5.39
C GLY A 78 4.45 -13.99 -6.06
N SER A 79 3.16 -13.98 -5.70
CA SER A 79 2.19 -15.01 -6.13
C SER A 79 0.98 -14.49 -6.90
N VAL A 80 0.57 -13.23 -6.69
CA VAL A 80 -0.55 -12.64 -7.46
C VAL A 80 -0.05 -11.98 -8.74
N GLY A 81 -0.91 -11.91 -9.75
CA GLY A 81 -0.68 -11.07 -10.92
C GLY A 81 -0.86 -9.58 -10.60
N ILE A 82 -0.37 -8.71 -11.49
CA ILE A 82 -0.41 -7.25 -11.36
C ILE A 82 -1.84 -6.71 -11.12
N GLY A 83 -2.84 -7.27 -11.81
CA GLY A 83 -4.24 -6.90 -11.59
C GLY A 83 -4.73 -7.24 -10.18
N GLY A 84 -4.30 -8.38 -9.63
CA GLY A 84 -4.59 -8.77 -8.25
C GLY A 84 -3.92 -7.83 -7.24
N ALA A 85 -2.68 -7.42 -7.49
CA ALA A 85 -1.99 -6.44 -6.67
C ALA A 85 -2.71 -5.08 -6.64
N LEU A 86 -3.19 -4.60 -7.80
CA LEU A 86 -3.96 -3.36 -7.87
C LEU A 86 -5.26 -3.45 -7.06
N ILE A 87 -6.03 -4.54 -7.22
CA ILE A 87 -7.28 -4.75 -6.48
C ILE A 87 -7.01 -4.81 -4.98
N LEU A 88 -5.99 -5.57 -4.55
CA LEU A 88 -5.58 -5.63 -3.14
C LEU A 88 -5.22 -4.25 -2.60
N GLY A 89 -4.45 -3.47 -3.35
CA GLY A 89 -4.11 -2.09 -3.00
C GLY A 89 -5.36 -1.22 -2.82
N LEU A 90 -6.24 -1.17 -3.82
CA LEU A 90 -7.46 -0.37 -3.78
C LEU A 90 -8.32 -0.71 -2.56
N VAL A 91 -8.55 -2.01 -2.31
CA VAL A 91 -9.32 -2.48 -1.15
C VAL A 91 -8.64 -2.13 0.15
N ALA A 92 -7.31 -2.31 0.25
CA ALA A 92 -6.55 -2.01 1.46
C ALA A 92 -6.60 -0.53 1.85
N GLY A 93 -6.51 0.38 0.87
CA GLY A 93 -6.62 1.82 1.15
C GLY A 93 -7.99 2.21 1.71
N ILE A 94 -9.07 1.66 1.15
CA ILE A 94 -10.44 1.91 1.65
C ILE A 94 -10.65 1.29 3.02
N ALA A 95 -10.24 0.03 3.20
CA ALA A 95 -10.38 -0.70 4.46
C ALA A 95 -9.58 -0.04 5.59
N GLY A 96 -8.38 0.44 5.29
CA GLY A 96 -7.54 1.15 6.25
C GLY A 96 -8.16 2.48 6.69
N LEU A 97 -8.72 3.26 5.76
CA LEU A 97 -9.44 4.49 6.09
C LEU A 97 -10.67 4.19 6.95
N TRP A 98 -11.44 3.16 6.58
CA TRP A 98 -12.62 2.73 7.36
C TRP A 98 -12.24 2.35 8.80
N ALA A 99 -11.19 1.54 8.97
CA ALA A 99 -10.71 1.15 10.29
C ALA A 99 -10.28 2.37 11.12
N TRP A 100 -9.55 3.32 10.51
CA TRP A 100 -9.17 4.56 11.18
C TRP A 100 -10.39 5.38 11.61
N LEU A 101 -11.40 5.52 10.75
CA LEU A 101 -12.64 6.23 11.06
C LEU A 101 -13.38 5.58 12.23
N CYS A 102 -13.55 4.26 12.22
CA CYS A 102 -14.22 3.54 13.31
C CYS A 102 -13.52 3.72 14.66
N LEU A 103 -12.18 3.71 14.67
CA LEU A 103 -11.39 3.92 15.90
C LEU A 103 -11.40 5.38 16.38
N SER A 104 -11.67 6.34 15.50
CA SER A 104 -11.74 7.76 15.86
C SER A 104 -13.08 8.21 16.46
N LEU A 105 -14.09 7.33 16.41
CA LEU A 105 -15.45 7.60 16.89
C LEU A 105 -15.76 6.97 18.26
N GLY A 106 -14.85 6.18 18.82
CA GLY A 106 -14.94 5.61 20.17
C GLY A 106 -14.08 6.37 21.16
#